data_AF-A0A8C3YUB1-F1
#
_entry.id   AF-A0A8C3YUB1-F1
#
_cell.length_a   1.000
_cell.length_b   1.000
_cell.length_c   1.000
_cell.angle_alpha   90.00
_cell.angle_beta   90.00
_cell.angle_gamma   90.00
#
_symmetry.space_group_name_H-M   'P 1'
#
loop_
_entity.id
_entity.type
_entity.pdbx_description
1 polymer ?
#
loop_
_entity_poly.entity_id
_entity_poly.type
_entity_poly.pdbx_seq_one_letter_code
_entity_poly.pdbx_strand_id
1 'polypeptide(L)' 'MTVAAVPRQAWTTEQPRSKQPLEKDIAKFLQGHSSDLFLAKHKLLGNIKNVAKTANKDRLVTAYNHLFESNGISGY' A
#
# COMPACT_ATOMS: atom_id res chain seq x y z
N MET A 1 1.90 -22.75 15.62
CA MET A 1 0.85 -21.78 15.23
C MET A 1 1.57 -20.54 14.71
N THR A 2 1.85 -20.49 13.41
CA THR A 2 2.50 -19.33 12.78
C THR A 2 1.42 -18.28 12.56
N VAL A 3 1.44 -17.21 13.35
CA VAL A 3 0.58 -16.05 13.11
C VAL A 3 0.97 -15.47 11.74
N ALA A 4 0.11 -15.63 10.73
CA ALA A 4 0.22 -14.87 9.50
C ALA A 4 0.26 -13.39 9.90
N ALA A 5 1.43 -12.76 9.77
CA ALA A 5 1.67 -11.43 10.29
C ALA A 5 0.79 -10.46 9.53
N VAL A 6 -0.34 -10.07 10.13
CA VAL A 6 -1.17 -8.95 9.69
C VAL A 6 -0.21 -7.81 9.38
N PRO A 7 -0.14 -7.35 8.11
CA PRO A 7 0.83 -6.35 7.72
C PRO A 7 0.55 -5.12 8.55
N ARG A 8 1.50 -4.76 9.44
CA ARG A 8 1.35 -3.59 10.31
C ARG A 8 1.50 -2.34 9.47
N GLN A 9 0.75 -1.31 9.82
CA GLN A 9 0.84 -0.01 9.16
C GLN A 9 2.26 0.57 9.33
N ALA A 10 3.14 0.30 8.36
CA ALA A 10 4.53 0.73 8.34
C ALA A 10 4.68 2.26 8.33
N TRP A 11 3.70 2.98 7.77
CA TRP A 11 3.77 4.44 7.62
C TRP A 11 2.53 5.15 8.15
N THR A 12 2.77 6.22 8.91
CA THR A 12 1.74 7.10 9.48
C THR A 12 1.96 8.50 8.90
N THR A 13 0.87 9.22 8.67
CA THR A 13 0.85 10.59 8.11
C THR A 13 1.67 11.59 8.94
N GLU A 14 1.89 11.29 10.21
CA GLU A 14 2.68 12.10 11.15
C GLU A 14 4.18 11.76 11.20
N GLN A 15 4.69 10.84 10.36
CA GLN A 15 6.11 10.51 10.40
C GLN A 15 7.00 11.65 9.87
N PRO A 16 8.19 11.86 10.48
CA PRO A 16 9.15 12.85 10.00
C PRO A 16 9.55 12.56 8.55
N ARG A 17 9.82 13.61 7.77
CA ARG A 17 10.11 13.53 6.32
C ARG A 17 11.18 12.50 5.96
N SER A 18 12.16 12.29 6.84
CA SER A 18 13.22 11.29 6.69
C SER A 18 12.75 9.83 6.78
N LYS A 19 11.57 9.60 7.37
CA LYS A 19 10.90 8.29 7.46
C LYS A 19 9.67 8.19 6.56
N GLN A 20 9.33 9.24 5.81
CA GLN A 20 8.23 9.16 4.87
C GLN A 20 8.55 8.16 3.77
N PRO A 21 7.63 7.24 3.46
CA PRO A 21 7.82 6.33 2.37
C PRO A 21 7.82 7.07 1.05
N LEU A 22 8.66 6.59 0.14
CA LEU A 22 8.65 7.04 -1.24
C LEU A 22 7.43 6.43 -1.95
N GLU A 23 6.89 7.08 -2.98
CA GLU A 23 5.70 6.59 -3.70
C GLU A 23 5.88 5.14 -4.21
N LYS A 24 7.11 4.80 -4.62
CA LYS A 24 7.48 3.44 -5.03
C LYS A 24 7.43 2.41 -3.89
N ASP A 25 7.74 2.81 -2.66
CA ASP A 25 7.68 1.93 -1.48
C ASP A 25 6.23 1.67 -1.06
N ILE A 26 5.39 2.72 -1.07
CA ILE A 26 3.95 2.55 -0.80
C ILE A 26 3.32 1.65 -1.87
N ALA A 27 3.64 1.89 -3.15
CA ALA A 27 3.15 1.05 -4.25
C ALA A 27 3.63 -0.41 -4.12
N LYS A 28 4.89 -0.65 -3.72
CA LYS A 28 5.43 -2.00 -3.48
C LYS A 28 4.75 -2.70 -2.33
N PHE A 29 4.51 -1.97 -1.24
CA PHE A 29 3.80 -2.51 -0.09
C PHE A 29 2.36 -2.86 -0.43
N LEU A 30 1.65 -1.96 -1.12
CA LEU A 30 0.29 -2.20 -1.61
C LEU A 30 0.26 -3.45 -2.48
N GLN A 31 1.16 -3.58 -3.45
CA GLN A 31 1.20 -4.77 -4.32
C GLN A 31 1.56 -6.06 -3.58
N GLY A 32 2.39 -6.01 -2.54
CA GLY A 32 2.80 -7.18 -1.77
C GLY A 32 1.77 -7.65 -0.72
N HIS A 33 0.86 -6.78 -0.29
CA HIS A 33 -0.07 -7.05 0.81
C HIS A 33 -1.56 -6.94 0.43
N SER A 34 -1.87 -6.33 -0.71
CA SER A 34 -3.23 -6.22 -1.23
C SER A 34 -3.53 -7.33 -2.23
N SER A 35 -4.81 -7.69 -2.33
CA SER A 35 -5.27 -8.59 -3.39
C SER A 35 -5.23 -7.91 -4.78
N ASP A 36 -5.04 -8.69 -5.85
CA ASP A 36 -5.08 -8.19 -7.23
C ASP A 36 -6.36 -7.39 -7.54
N LEU A 37 -7.50 -7.80 -6.97
CA LEU A 37 -8.76 -7.09 -7.11
C LEU A 37 -8.71 -5.66 -6.54
N PHE A 38 -8.05 -5.48 -5.40
CA PHE A 38 -7.86 -4.18 -4.75
C PHE A 38 -6.91 -3.30 -5.58
N LEU A 39 -5.82 -3.89 -6.06
CA LEU A 39 -4.86 -3.20 -6.92
C LEU A 39 -5.50 -2.77 -8.24
N ALA A 40 -6.31 -3.62 -8.86
CA ALA A 40 -7.03 -3.29 -10.09
C ALA A 40 -8.02 -2.14 -9.85
N LYS A 41 -8.78 -2.20 -8.75
CA LYS A 41 -9.76 -1.16 -8.38
C LYS A 41 -9.11 0.21 -8.19
N HIS A 42 -7.91 0.25 -7.61
CA HIS A 42 -7.14 1.49 -7.42
C HIS A 42 -6.16 1.81 -8.56
N LYS A 43 -6.15 1.03 -9.66
CA LYS A 43 -5.16 1.12 -10.76
C LYS A 43 -3.69 1.10 -10.29
N LEU A 44 -3.43 0.34 -9.23
CA LEU A 44 -2.11 0.09 -8.67
C LEU A 44 -1.49 -1.20 -9.22
N LEU A 45 -2.12 -1.82 -10.22
CA LEU A 45 -1.67 -3.06 -10.84
C LEU A 45 -0.73 -2.73 -12.01
N GLY A 46 0.52 -3.17 -11.94
CA GLY A 46 1.54 -2.94 -12.97
C GLY A 46 2.92 -2.60 -12.41
N ASN A 47 3.78 -2.02 -13.24
CA ASN A 47 5.16 -1.72 -12.83
C ASN A 47 5.19 -0.62 -11.75
N ILE A 48 5.82 -0.89 -10.61
CA ILE A 48 5.94 0.03 -9.47
C ILE A 48 6.49 1.39 -9.87
N LYS A 49 7.46 1.45 -10.80
CA LYS A 49 8.00 2.72 -11.30
C LYS A 49 6.96 3.54 -12.04
N ASN A 50 6.08 2.87 -12.79
CA ASN A 50 4.98 3.51 -13.49
C ASN A 50 3.90 3.90 -12.48
N VAL A 51 3.47 2.98 -11.61
CA VAL A 51 2.48 3.22 -10.55
C VAL A 51 2.87 4.41 -9.69
N ALA A 52 4.11 4.48 -9.20
CA ALA A 52 4.59 5.63 -8.42
C ALA A 52 4.65 6.94 -9.21
N LYS A 53 4.74 6.87 -10.54
CA LYS A 53 4.79 8.04 -11.43
C LYS A 53 3.39 8.51 -11.86
N THR A 54 2.42 7.60 -12.01
CA THR A 54 1.02 7.92 -12.35
C THR A 54 0.11 8.08 -11.14
N ALA A 55 0.36 7.36 -10.04
CA ALA A 55 -0.39 7.46 -8.81
C ALA A 55 0.27 8.53 -7.93
N ASN A 56 -0.45 9.64 -7.72
CA ASN A 56 -0.02 10.69 -6.82
C ASN A 56 0.13 10.16 -5.38
N LYS A 57 0.99 10.77 -4.57
CA LYS A 57 1.20 10.38 -3.17
C LYS A 57 -0.11 10.29 -2.39
N ASP A 58 -1.04 11.21 -2.60
CA ASP A 58 -2.37 11.19 -2.00
C ASP A 58 -3.17 9.94 -2.37
N ARG A 59 -3.13 9.53 -3.64
CA ARG A 59 -3.82 8.31 -4.09
C ARG A 59 -3.23 7.06 -3.46
N LEU A 60 -1.91 7.00 -3.33
CA LEU A 60 -1.21 5.90 -2.69
C LEU A 60 -1.53 5.82 -1.20
N VAL A 61 -1.54 6.96 -0.50
CA VAL A 61 -1.89 7.05 0.92
C VAL A 61 -3.36 6.69 1.16
N THR A 62 -4.28 7.16 0.32
CA THR A 62 -5.71 6.81 0.42
C THR A 62 -5.93 5.32 0.16
N ALA A 63 -5.32 4.74 -0.87
CA ALA A 63 -5.39 3.29 -1.12
C ALA A 63 -4.77 2.49 0.03
N TYR A 64 -3.69 2.99 0.61
CA TYR A 64 -3.06 2.41 1.79
C TYR A 64 -3.99 2.43 3.01
N ASN A 65 -4.62 3.55 3.34
CA ASN A 65 -5.60 3.61 4.43
C ASN A 65 -6.79 2.68 4.18
N HIS A 66 -7.32 2.66 2.94
CA HIS A 66 -8.40 1.74 2.56
C HIS A 66 -8.02 0.26 2.68
N LEU A 67 -6.74 -0.10 2.51
CA LEU A 67 -6.27 -1.47 2.71
C LEU A 67 -6.50 -1.93 4.16
N PHE A 68 -6.23 -1.03 5.12
CA PHE A 68 -6.39 -1.29 6.54
C PHE A 68 -7.84 -1.18 6.98
N GLU A 69 -8.57 -0.16 6.54
CA GLU A 69 -10.00 0.01 6.86
C GLU A 69 -10.86 -1.13 6.31
N SER A 70 -10.56 -1.62 5.11
CA SER A 70 -11.35 -2.68 4.47
C SER A 70 -10.99 -4.08 4.95
N ASN A 71 -10.08 -4.24 5.92
CA ASN A 71 -9.47 -5.52 6.30
C ASN A 71 -8.98 -6.31 5.06
N GLY A 72 -8.62 -5.59 3.99
CA GLY A 72 -8.33 -6.10 2.65
C GLY A 72 -6.90 -6.60 2.49
N ILE A 73 -6.17 -6.61 3.60
CA ILE A 73 -4.97 -7.41 3.78
C ILE A 73 -5.32 -8.85 3.39
N SER A 74 -4.59 -9.40 2.43
CA SER A 74 -4.73 -10.79 2.04
C SER A 74 -4.37 -11.67 3.23
N GLY A 75 -5.36 -11.96 4.08
CA GLY A 75 -5.28 -12.91 5.17
C GLY A 75 -5.36 -14.32 4.61
N TYR A 76 -4.21 -14.85 4.23
CA TYR A 76 -3.99 -16.28 4.01
C TYR A 76 -2.76 -16.71 4.80
#